data_AF-A0AAT9IIW2-F1
#
_entry.id   AF-A0AAT9IIW2-F1
#
_cell.length_a   1.000
_cell.length_b   1.000
_cell.length_c   1.000
_cell.angle_alpha   90.00
_cell.angle_beta   90.00
_cell.angle_gamma   90.00
#
_symmetry.space_group_name_H-M   'P 1'
#
loop_
_entity.id
_entity.type
_entity.pdbx_description
1 polymer ?
#
loop_
_entity_poly.entity_id
_entity_poly.type
_entity_poly.pdbx_seq_one_letter_code
_entity_poly.pdbx_strand_id
1 'polypeptide(L)'
;MRPLRYSINVTLDGCVDHRAGIPDAQTHEHAAQQIARADALLLGRTVYRMMEDAWRPPASDAMPEWTQPFARTIDAAKKYVVSSTLGSVDWNAELVSGGLRTEVERLKAMPGEGLYTGGVALATTLAGWG
;
A
#
# COMPACT_ATOMS: atom_id res chain seq x y z
N MET A 1 11.76 13.20 -10.53
CA MET A 1 11.52 12.63 -9.20
C MET A 1 10.14 12.00 -9.21
N ARG A 2 10.04 10.72 -8.84
CA ARG A 2 8.76 10.02 -8.71
C ARG A 2 7.91 10.69 -7.63
N PRO A 3 6.65 11.06 -7.91
CA PRO A 3 5.75 11.55 -6.88
C PRO A 3 5.43 10.45 -5.88
N LEU A 4 5.21 10.83 -4.61
CA LEU A 4 4.64 9.95 -3.60
C LEU A 4 3.17 10.32 -3.41
N ARG A 5 2.27 9.39 -3.78
CA ARG A 5 0.82 9.55 -3.65
C ARG A 5 0.35 8.87 -2.38
N TYR A 6 -0.66 9.45 -1.73
CA TYR A 6 -1.27 8.92 -0.51
C TYR A 6 -2.79 8.88 -0.69
N SER A 7 -3.41 7.77 -0.28
CA SER A 7 -4.85 7.70 -0.09
C SER A 7 -5.19 6.72 1.03
N ILE A 8 -6.26 7.04 1.75
CA ILE A 8 -6.75 6.32 2.92
C ILE A 8 -8.27 6.48 2.98
N ASN A 9 -8.97 5.44 3.42
CA ASN A 9 -10.37 5.58 3.83
C ASN A 9 -10.42 6.12 5.26
N VAL A 10 -11.29 7.08 5.50
CA VAL A 10 -11.50 7.70 6.81
C VAL A 10 -12.99 7.96 7.01
N THR A 11 -13.49 7.70 8.22
CA THR A 11 -14.88 8.03 8.59
C THR A 11 -15.03 9.55 8.80
N LEU A 12 -16.28 10.03 8.88
CA LEU A 12 -16.57 11.46 9.04
C LEU A 12 -15.97 12.07 10.32
N ASP A 13 -15.85 11.29 11.39
CA ASP A 13 -15.24 11.67 12.66
C ASP A 13 -13.71 11.45 12.70
N GLY A 14 -13.10 11.06 11.57
CA GLY A 14 -11.65 10.95 11.44
C GLY A 14 -11.05 9.59 11.81
N CYS A 15 -11.88 8.56 12.00
CA CYS A 15 -11.39 7.21 12.32
C CYS A 15 -10.83 6.50 11.07
N VAL A 16 -9.63 5.93 11.21
CA VAL A 16 -8.98 5.10 10.21
C VAL A 16 -8.86 3.68 10.75
N ASP A 17 -9.83 2.84 10.40
CA ASP A 17 -9.87 1.43 10.81
C ASP A 17 -10.41 0.55 9.67
N HIS A 18 -9.73 -0.57 9.41
CA HIS A 18 -10.09 -1.55 8.38
C HIS A 18 -11.44 -2.27 8.60
N ARG A 19 -12.02 -2.16 9.80
CA ARG A 19 -13.32 -2.74 10.17
C ARG A 19 -14.44 -1.70 10.22
N ALA A 20 -14.10 -0.42 10.21
CA ALA A 20 -15.09 0.67 10.27
C ALA A 20 -15.62 1.05 8.89
N GLY A 21 -14.78 0.96 7.85
CA GLY A 21 -15.20 1.22 6.48
C GLY A 21 -16.09 0.10 5.94
N ILE A 22 -17.15 0.47 5.21
CA ILE A 22 -17.97 -0.46 4.43
C ILE A 22 -17.61 -0.21 2.95
N PRO A 23 -16.62 -0.92 2.40
CA PRO A 23 -16.22 -0.71 1.01
C PRO A 23 -17.28 -1.26 0.05
N ASP A 24 -17.46 -0.56 -1.05
CA ASP A 24 -18.29 -0.99 -2.18
C ASP A 24 -17.45 -1.17 -3.46
N ALA A 25 -18.12 -1.55 -4.55
CA ALA A 25 -17.48 -1.77 -5.84
C ALA A 25 -16.73 -0.52 -6.34
N GLN A 26 -17.33 0.67 -6.19
CA GLN A 26 -16.73 1.93 -6.62
C GLN A 26 -15.46 2.24 -5.83
N THR A 27 -15.48 2.02 -4.52
CA THR A 27 -14.32 2.24 -3.64
C THR A 27 -13.16 1.32 -4.00
N HIS A 28 -13.43 0.03 -4.27
CA HIS A 28 -12.40 -0.92 -4.70
C HIS A 28 -11.84 -0.60 -6.08
N GLU A 29 -12.71 -0.24 -7.03
CA GLU A 29 -12.27 0.17 -8.36
C GLU A 29 -11.37 1.42 -8.28
N HIS A 30 -11.77 2.42 -7.49
CA HIS A 30 -10.96 3.61 -7.28
C HIS A 30 -9.59 3.25 -6.69
N ALA A 31 -9.55 2.41 -5.65
CA ALA A 31 -8.30 1.98 -5.03
C ALA A 31 -7.41 1.20 -6.01
N ALA A 32 -7.99 0.33 -6.84
CA ALA A 32 -7.26 -0.40 -7.89
C ALA A 32 -6.65 0.57 -8.91
N GLN A 33 -7.41 1.58 -9.35
CA GLN A 33 -6.91 2.61 -10.27
C GLN A 33 -5.78 3.44 -9.65
N GLN A 34 -5.83 3.74 -8.34
CA GLN A 34 -4.72 4.43 -7.66
C GLN A 34 -3.45 3.59 -7.64
N ILE A 35 -3.56 2.30 -7.31
CA ILE A 35 -2.41 1.37 -7.33
C ILE A 35 -1.84 1.25 -8.74
N ALA A 36 -2.69 1.09 -9.75
CA ALA A 36 -2.27 0.92 -11.15
C ALA A 36 -1.54 2.14 -11.75
N ARG A 37 -1.66 3.33 -11.14
CA ARG A 37 -0.96 4.57 -11.55
C ARG A 37 0.43 4.73 -10.91
N ALA A 38 0.85 3.80 -10.05
CA ALA A 38 2.14 3.84 -9.39
C ALA A 38 3.00 2.65 -9.82
N ASP A 39 4.31 2.84 -9.93
CA ASP A 39 5.21 1.72 -10.27
C ASP A 39 5.42 0.78 -9.07
N ALA A 40 5.21 1.28 -7.84
CA ALA A 40 5.32 0.48 -6.63
C ALA A 40 4.54 1.07 -5.45
N LEU A 41 4.20 0.18 -4.51
CA LEU A 41 3.65 0.51 -3.20
C LEU A 41 4.77 0.69 -2.18
N LEU A 42 4.67 1.67 -1.30
CA LEU A 42 5.51 1.83 -0.11
C LEU A 42 4.62 1.60 1.12
N LEU A 43 4.85 0.50 1.83
CA LEU A 43 3.95 0.06 2.90
C LEU A 43 4.71 -0.13 4.21
N GLY A 44 4.10 0.26 5.33
CA GLY A 44 4.56 -0.17 6.65
C GLY A 44 4.22 -1.63 6.91
N ARG A 45 4.96 -2.29 7.81
CA ARG A 45 4.77 -3.70 8.22
C ARG A 45 3.30 -4.12 8.39
N THR A 46 2.52 -3.36 9.18
CA THR A 46 1.14 -3.73 9.52
C THR A 46 0.23 -3.72 8.30
N VAL A 47 0.30 -2.68 7.48
CA VAL A 47 -0.50 -2.58 6.26
C VAL A 47 -0.11 -3.67 5.26
N TYR A 48 1.19 -3.93 5.11
CA TYR A 48 1.66 -5.01 4.25
C TYR A 48 1.08 -6.37 4.66
N ARG A 49 1.14 -6.75 5.95
CA ARG A 49 0.59 -8.02 6.43
C ARG A 49 -0.92 -8.12 6.24
N MET A 50 -1.66 -7.05 6.56
CA MET A 50 -3.11 -7.04 6.37
C MET A 50 -3.50 -7.20 4.89
N MET A 51 -2.76 -6.55 3.99
CA MET A 51 -3.02 -6.68 2.55
C MET A 51 -2.58 -8.05 2.03
N GLU A 52 -1.46 -8.58 2.52
CA GLU A 52 -0.99 -9.91 2.16
C GLU A 52 -2.00 -10.98 2.57
N ASP A 53 -2.44 -10.97 3.82
CA ASP A 53 -3.39 -11.95 4.35
C ASP A 53 -4.74 -11.92 3.62
N ALA A 54 -5.17 -10.74 3.16
CA ALA A 54 -6.46 -10.57 2.49
C ALA A 54 -6.42 -10.86 0.98
N TRP A 55 -5.31 -10.54 0.30
CA TRP A 55 -5.28 -10.44 -1.16
C TRP A 55 -4.26 -11.35 -1.85
N ARG A 56 -3.32 -11.94 -1.11
CA ARG A 56 -2.37 -12.90 -1.68
C ARG A 56 -3.15 -14.13 -2.18
N PRO A 57 -2.92 -14.57 -3.42
CA PRO A 57 -3.52 -15.80 -3.94
C PRO A 57 -3.12 -17.05 -3.12
N PRO A 58 -4.04 -18.01 -2.95
CA PRO A 58 -5.46 -17.96 -3.37
C PRO A 58 -6.26 -17.00 -2.47
N ALA A 59 -6.93 -16.02 -3.08
CA ALA A 59 -7.83 -15.14 -2.34
C ALA A 59 -9.06 -15.93 -1.90
N SER A 60 -9.65 -15.56 -0.76
CA SER A 60 -10.82 -16.25 -0.20
C SER A 60 -12.01 -16.25 -1.16
N ASP A 61 -12.65 -17.41 -1.35
CA ASP A 61 -13.90 -17.57 -2.10
C ASP A 61 -15.08 -16.77 -1.48
N ALA A 62 -14.92 -16.31 -0.23
CA ALA A 62 -15.90 -15.45 0.43
C ALA A 62 -15.88 -14.00 -0.07
N MET A 63 -14.86 -13.60 -0.85
CA MET A 63 -14.74 -12.23 -1.35
C MET A 63 -15.65 -12.01 -2.56
N PRO A 64 -16.48 -10.94 -2.58
CA PRO A 64 -17.32 -10.64 -3.72
C PRO A 64 -16.53 -10.48 -5.02
N GLU A 65 -17.10 -10.88 -6.17
CA GLU A 65 -16.44 -10.80 -7.48
C GLU A 65 -15.94 -9.39 -7.84
N TRP A 66 -16.66 -8.36 -7.41
CA TRP A 66 -16.28 -6.97 -7.68
C TRP A 66 -14.98 -6.54 -6.99
N THR A 67 -14.45 -7.32 -6.04
CA THR A 67 -13.15 -7.09 -5.40
C THR A 67 -11.96 -7.62 -6.23
N GLN A 68 -12.23 -8.49 -7.20
CA GLN A 68 -11.20 -9.19 -7.98
C GLN A 68 -10.26 -8.27 -8.78
N PRO A 69 -10.72 -7.14 -9.37
CA PRO A 69 -9.79 -6.19 -10.01
C PRO A 69 -8.78 -5.60 -9.03
N PHE A 70 -9.21 -5.29 -7.80
CA PHE A 70 -8.31 -4.81 -6.75
C PHE A 70 -7.32 -5.91 -6.35
N ALA A 71 -7.81 -7.13 -6.08
CA ALA A 71 -6.99 -8.28 -5.70
C ALA A 71 -5.85 -8.53 -6.72
N ARG A 72 -6.17 -8.60 -8.02
CA ARG A 72 -5.17 -8.78 -9.08
C ARG A 72 -4.18 -7.62 -9.15
N THR A 73 -4.67 -6.39 -9.01
CA THR A 73 -3.83 -5.20 -9.11
C THR A 73 -2.83 -5.11 -7.96
N ILE A 74 -3.28 -5.34 -6.71
CA ILE A 74 -2.38 -5.29 -5.55
C ILE A 74 -1.45 -6.50 -5.50
N ASP A 75 -1.89 -7.68 -5.93
CA ASP A 75 -1.04 -8.87 -6.04
C ASP A 75 0.15 -8.62 -6.96
N ALA A 76 -0.12 -8.12 -8.17
CA ALA A 76 0.90 -7.84 -9.17
C ALA A 76 1.84 -6.67 -8.82
N ALA A 77 1.39 -5.68 -8.04
CA ALA A 77 2.17 -4.49 -7.73
C ALA A 77 3.47 -4.80 -6.95
N LYS A 78 4.59 -4.17 -7.34
CA LYS A 78 5.83 -4.21 -6.54
C LYS A 78 5.60 -3.49 -5.21
N LYS A 79 6.11 -4.05 -4.12
CA LYS A 79 5.96 -3.51 -2.75
C LYS A 79 7.33 -3.27 -2.13
N TYR A 80 7.55 -2.08 -1.59
CA TYR A 80 8.65 -1.77 -0.69
C TYR A 80 8.11 -1.73 0.74
N VAL A 81 8.61 -2.62 1.60
CA VAL A 81 8.09 -2.81 2.95
C VAL A 81 9.04 -2.20 3.96
N VAL A 82 8.55 -1.16 4.65
CA VAL A 82 9.26 -0.49 5.74
C VAL A 82 9.01 -1.26 7.04
N SER A 83 10.06 -1.92 7.54
CA SER A 83 10.03 -2.65 8.80
C SER A 83 11.43 -2.83 9.37
N SER A 84 11.58 -2.68 10.68
CA SER A 84 12.79 -3.04 11.43
C SER A 84 12.73 -4.43 12.06
N THR A 85 11.59 -5.13 11.92
CA THR A 85 11.28 -6.37 12.66
C THR A 85 10.97 -7.56 11.76
N LEU A 86 10.70 -7.33 10.47
CA LEU A 86 10.53 -8.42 9.51
C LEU A 86 11.91 -8.89 9.07
N GLY A 87 12.18 -10.18 9.19
CA GLY A 87 13.41 -10.79 8.66
C GLY A 87 13.34 -11.07 7.15
N SER A 88 12.14 -11.24 6.61
CA SER A 88 11.90 -11.45 5.19
C SER A 88 10.48 -11.01 4.80
N VAL A 89 10.30 -10.84 3.49
CA VAL A 89 9.01 -10.60 2.83
C VAL A 89 8.93 -11.46 1.58
N ASP A 90 7.72 -11.74 1.16
CA ASP A 90 7.36 -12.42 -0.08
C ASP A 90 6.14 -11.67 -0.66
N TRP A 91 5.54 -12.04 -1.80
CA TRP A 91 4.42 -11.31 -2.45
C TRP A 91 4.82 -10.07 -3.27
N ASN A 92 5.79 -10.26 -4.17
CA ASN A 92 6.41 -9.21 -5.00
C ASN A 92 6.88 -8.02 -4.15
N ALA A 93 7.45 -8.34 -2.98
CA ALA A 93 7.84 -7.38 -1.98
C ALA A 93 9.36 -7.38 -1.76
N GLU A 94 9.88 -6.26 -1.30
CA GLU A 94 11.27 -6.08 -0.90
C GLU A 94 11.33 -5.27 0.39
N LEU A 95 12.16 -5.70 1.33
CA LEU A 95 12.37 -4.96 2.57
C LEU A 95 13.22 -3.72 2.30
N VAL A 96 12.77 -2.59 2.83
CA VAL A 96 13.57 -1.38 2.90
C VAL A 96 14.64 -1.57 3.97
N SER A 97 15.88 -1.76 3.55
CA SER A 97 17.05 -1.85 4.42
C SER A 97 17.74 -0.49 4.58
N GLY A 98 18.01 -0.08 5.82
CA GLY A 98 18.75 1.15 6.13
C GLY A 98 17.87 2.30 6.63
N GLY A 99 18.38 3.52 6.51
CA GLY A 99 17.69 4.72 6.97
C GLY A 99 16.46 5.03 6.12
N LEU A 100 15.28 5.09 6.75
CA LEU A 100 14.00 5.26 6.07
C LEU A 100 13.99 6.47 5.11
N ARG A 101 14.49 7.63 5.55
CA ARG A 101 14.54 8.84 4.72
C ARG A 101 15.42 8.67 3.49
N THR A 102 16.65 8.19 3.68
CA THR A 102 17.60 7.94 2.60
C THR A 102 17.02 6.98 1.56
N GLU A 103 16.37 5.90 2.00
CA GLU A 103 15.84 4.92 1.07
C GLU A 103 14.62 5.45 0.30
N VAL A 104 13.73 6.20 0.96
CA VAL A 104 12.59 6.84 0.27
C VAL A 104 13.08 7.88 -0.74
N GLU A 105 14.10 8.67 -0.41
CA GLU A 105 14.72 9.63 -1.33
C GLU A 105 15.35 8.91 -2.54
N ARG A 106 16.04 7.78 -2.31
CA ARG A 106 16.59 6.92 -3.37
C ARG A 106 15.49 6.40 -4.29
N LEU A 107 14.40 5.87 -3.74
CA LEU A 107 13.26 5.35 -4.51
C LEU A 107 12.57 6.46 -5.31
N LYS A 108 12.49 7.68 -4.78
CA LYS A 108 11.94 8.86 -5.47
C LYS A 108 12.87 9.38 -6.57
N ALA A 109 14.18 9.15 -6.48
CA ALA A 109 15.15 9.56 -7.49
C ALA A 109 15.17 8.65 -8.73
N MET A 110 14.72 7.40 -8.62
CA MET A 110 14.58 6.48 -9.75
C MET A 110 13.57 7.00 -10.79
N PRO A 111 13.72 6.65 -12.09
CA PRO A 111 12.72 6.95 -13.11
C PRO A 111 11.43 6.14 -12.87
N GLY A 112 10.27 6.70 -13.25
CA GLY A 112 8.95 6.06 -13.12
C GLY A 112 7.81 7.05 -12.89
N GLU A 113 6.58 6.52 -12.86
CA GLU A 113 5.32 7.28 -12.72
C GLU A 113 5.00 7.67 -11.27
N GLY A 114 5.55 6.95 -10.28
CA GLY A 114 5.37 7.29 -8.88
C GLY A 114 5.37 6.12 -7.90
N LEU A 115 5.29 6.48 -6.63
CA LEU A 115 5.06 5.58 -5.50
C LEU A 115 3.67 5.84 -4.92
N TYR A 116 3.06 4.81 -4.35
CA TYR A 116 1.81 4.94 -3.60
C TYR A 116 1.98 4.41 -2.17
N THR A 117 1.55 5.17 -1.16
CA THR A 117 1.57 4.76 0.24
C THR A 117 0.17 4.82 0.85
N GLY A 118 -0.05 3.99 1.86
CA GLY A 118 -1.27 3.98 2.67
C GLY A 118 -0.96 3.73 4.15
N GLY A 119 -2.01 3.66 4.96
CA GLY A 119 -1.92 3.58 6.42
C GLY A 119 -1.47 4.90 7.07
N VAL A 120 -1.65 4.99 8.38
CA VAL A 120 -1.44 6.25 9.11
C VAL A 120 0.02 6.44 9.50
N ALA A 121 0.60 5.48 10.24
CA ALA A 121 1.91 5.68 10.88
C ALA A 121 3.06 6.04 9.91
N LEU A 122 3.17 5.31 8.79
CA LEU A 122 4.18 5.60 7.78
C LEU A 122 3.88 6.92 7.07
N ALA A 123 2.64 7.15 6.63
CA ALA A 123 2.26 8.38 5.95
C ALA A 123 2.50 9.63 6.80
N THR A 124 2.16 9.60 8.10
CA THR A 124 2.44 10.69 9.05
C THR A 124 3.93 10.97 9.15
N THR A 125 4.76 9.93 9.22
CA THR A 125 6.22 10.08 9.26
C THR A 125 6.74 10.76 8.00
N LEU A 126 6.28 10.31 6.83
CA LEU A 126 6.69 10.85 5.53
C LEU A 126 6.22 12.30 5.34
N ALA A 127 4.99 12.63 5.74
CA ALA A 127 4.44 13.97 5.66
C ALA A 127 5.20 14.97 6.56
N GLY A 128 5.79 14.50 7.66
CA GLY A 128 6.60 15.32 8.56
C GLY A 128 7.93 15.80 7.96
N TRP A 129 8.31 15.35 6.76
CA TRP A 129 9.55 15.77 6.10
C TRP A 129 9.41 16.96 5.15
N GLY A 130 8.17 17.41 4.89
CA GLY A 130 7.85 18.37 3.83
C GLY A 130 7.82 17.73 2.44
#